data_AF-A0A9E0VA14-F1
#
_entry.id   AF-A0A9E0VA14-F1
#
_cell.length_a   1.000
_cell.length_b   1.000
_cell.length_c   1.000
_cell.angle_alpha   90.00
_cell.angle_beta   90.00
_cell.angle_gamma   90.00
#
_symmetry.space_group_name_H-M   'P 1'
#
loop_
_entity.id
_entity.type
_entity.pdbx_description
1 polymer ?
#
loop_
_entity_poly.entity_id
_entity_poly.type
_entity_poly.pdbx_seq_one_letter_code
_entity_poly.pdbx_strand_id
1 'polypeptide(L)'
;MNDFQDLPLFAMVSNECQRCFGSGLWLTPRNAVETCPRIQMREPHVEPNAAAQLLRRAVDRIKSRNNWIDPMAFDLARILTNFTTTEPCSRQHLFEHFYGDTNMTEANKLRKFHGLVETLRATWFLPVGSRKQEPTGYWIITDLEDFKEWFERVKAAPITQLTTIHRVARANFPVFAEQIELDFWTDEEAADVL
;
A
#
# COMPACT_ATOMS: atom_id res chain seq x y z
N MET A 1 28.65 -1.72 -51.00
CA MET A 1 28.46 -0.58 -50.07
C MET A 1 27.40 -1.03 -49.08
N ASN A 2 27.82 -1.46 -47.90
CA ASN A 2 26.94 -1.91 -46.83
C ASN A 2 26.66 -0.71 -45.93
N ASP A 3 25.45 -0.15 -46.05
CA ASP A 3 24.93 0.80 -45.07
C ASP A 3 24.54 0.02 -43.81
N PHE A 4 25.52 -0.20 -42.93
CA PHE A 4 25.25 -0.47 -41.53
C PHE A 4 24.79 0.84 -40.91
N GLN A 5 23.49 1.12 -41.00
CA GLN A 5 22.86 2.16 -40.21
C GLN A 5 23.07 1.85 -38.73
N ASP A 6 23.70 2.80 -38.05
CA ASP A 6 23.84 2.90 -36.60
C ASP A 6 22.49 2.61 -35.90
N LEU A 7 22.36 1.41 -35.36
CA LEU A 7 21.30 1.12 -34.39
C LEU A 7 21.68 1.83 -33.08
N PRO A 8 20.80 2.68 -32.50
CA PRO A 8 21.10 3.36 -31.25
C PRO A 8 21.29 2.33 -30.12
N LEU A 9 22.54 2.19 -29.68
CA LEU A 9 23.03 1.23 -28.69
C LEU A 9 22.75 1.67 -27.24
N PHE A 10 21.62 2.33 -27.01
CA PHE A 10 21.11 2.66 -25.69
C PHE A 10 19.63 2.28 -25.64
N ALA A 11 19.37 0.97 -25.66
CA ALA A 11 18.19 0.46 -24.99
C ALA A 11 18.27 1.03 -23.56
N MET A 12 17.33 1.91 -23.20
CA MET A 12 17.13 2.30 -21.81
C MET A 12 16.78 1.02 -21.07
N VAL A 13 17.79 0.34 -20.54
CA VAL A 13 17.59 -0.80 -19.65
C VAL A 13 16.79 -0.23 -18.51
N SER A 14 15.51 -0.57 -18.45
CA SER A 14 14.68 -0.22 -17.29
C SER A 14 15.43 -0.73 -16.07
N ASN A 15 15.87 0.20 -15.22
CA ASN A 15 16.58 -0.12 -13.97
C ASN A 15 15.65 -0.83 -12.95
N GLU A 16 14.42 -1.12 -13.33
CA GLU A 16 13.45 -1.84 -12.52
C GLU A 16 13.89 -3.29 -12.34
N CYS A 17 14.14 -3.65 -11.09
CA CYS A 17 14.45 -5.03 -10.74
C CYS A 17 13.24 -5.92 -11.00
N GLN A 18 13.36 -6.91 -11.88
CA GLN A 18 12.28 -7.87 -12.20
C GLN A 18 11.82 -8.74 -11.01
N ARG A 19 12.57 -8.77 -9.90
CA ARG A 19 12.19 -9.54 -8.71
C ARG A 19 11.26 -8.78 -7.79
N CYS A 20 11.58 -7.52 -7.49
CA CYS A 20 10.79 -6.72 -6.55
C CYS A 20 9.98 -5.60 -7.22
N PHE A 21 10.22 -5.34 -8.51
CA PHE A 21 9.59 -4.29 -9.32
C PHE A 21 9.71 -2.92 -8.63
N GLY A 22 10.94 -2.58 -8.21
CA GLY A 22 11.23 -1.31 -7.53
C GLY A 22 10.88 -1.24 -6.03
N SER A 23 10.01 -2.11 -5.51
CA SER A 23 9.58 -2.05 -4.10
C SER A 23 10.67 -2.40 -3.06
N GLY A 24 11.77 -3.03 -3.48
CA GLY A 24 12.82 -3.52 -2.59
C GLY A 24 12.42 -4.73 -1.73
N LEU A 25 11.22 -5.28 -1.92
CA LEU A 25 10.73 -6.52 -1.33
C LEU A 25 10.28 -7.50 -2.41
N TRP A 26 10.53 -8.79 -2.19
CA TRP A 26 10.11 -9.82 -3.13
C TRP A 26 9.59 -11.04 -2.38
N LEU A 27 8.81 -11.86 -3.08
CA LEU A 27 8.35 -13.15 -2.59
C LEU A 27 9.35 -14.22 -3.04
N THR A 28 9.96 -14.91 -2.09
CA THR A 28 10.85 -16.04 -2.37
C THR A 28 10.05 -17.24 -2.92
N PRO A 29 10.73 -18.23 -3.54
CA PRO A 29 10.08 -19.49 -3.94
C PRO A 29 9.41 -20.27 -2.80
N ARG A 30 9.74 -19.95 -1.54
CA ARG A 30 9.14 -20.55 -0.33
C ARG A 30 7.97 -19.72 0.23
N ASN A 31 7.45 -18.75 -0.54
CA ASN A 31 6.42 -17.81 -0.11
C ASN A 31 6.80 -16.94 1.10
N ALA A 32 8.10 -16.81 1.40
CA ALA A 32 8.58 -15.85 2.38
C ALA A 32 8.84 -14.50 1.71
N VAL A 33 8.37 -13.41 2.31
CA VAL A 33 8.70 -12.06 1.85
C VAL A 33 10.08 -11.67 2.39
N GLU A 34 10.99 -11.26 1.52
CA GLU A 34 12.36 -10.89 1.90
C GLU A 34 12.80 -9.59 1.22
N THR A 35 13.92 -9.02 1.69
CA THR A 35 14.60 -7.93 0.99
C THR A 35 15.08 -8.41 -0.38
N CYS A 36 14.96 -7.57 -1.40
CA CYS A 36 15.44 -7.86 -2.74
C CYS A 36 16.93 -8.30 -2.70
N PRO A 37 17.33 -9.42 -3.36
CA PRO A 37 18.69 -9.92 -3.29
C PRO A 37 19.72 -8.95 -3.87
N ARG A 38 19.32 -8.14 -4.87
CA ARG A 38 20.18 -7.08 -5.43
C ARG A 38 20.56 -6.04 -4.37
N ILE A 39 19.60 -5.65 -3.52
CA ILE A 39 19.86 -4.75 -2.39
C ILE A 39 20.79 -5.43 -1.38
N GLN A 40 20.55 -6.71 -1.05
CA GLN A 40 21.42 -7.46 -0.11
C GLN A 40 22.86 -7.58 -0.62
N MET A 41 23.04 -7.76 -1.93
CA MET A 41 24.35 -7.84 -2.59
C MET A 41 24.96 -6.48 -2.91
N ARG A 42 24.29 -5.37 -2.54
CA ARG A 42 24.70 -3.99 -2.84
C ARG A 42 24.90 -3.72 -4.34
N GLU A 43 24.10 -4.38 -5.19
CA GLU A 43 24.03 -4.10 -6.61
C GLU A 43 23.20 -2.84 -6.89
N PRO A 44 23.36 -2.20 -8.07
CA PRO A 44 22.50 -1.10 -8.50
C PRO A 44 21.01 -1.47 -8.43
N HIS A 45 20.25 -0.69 -7.69
CA HIS A 45 18.83 -0.90 -7.46
C HIS A 45 18.13 0.44 -7.25
N VAL A 46 16.93 0.61 -7.80
CA VAL A 46 16.11 1.82 -7.58
C VAL A 46 15.73 1.93 -6.10
N GLU A 47 15.86 3.11 -5.51
CA GLU A 47 15.47 3.29 -4.11
C GLU A 47 13.96 3.07 -3.92
N PRO A 48 13.54 2.32 -2.88
CA PRO A 48 12.12 2.14 -2.59
C PRO A 48 11.41 3.47 -2.31
N ASN A 49 10.36 3.76 -3.07
CA ASN A 49 9.53 4.94 -2.88
C ASN A 49 8.75 4.92 -1.56
N ALA A 50 8.04 6.02 -1.24
CA ALA A 50 7.30 6.16 0.02
C ALA A 50 6.27 5.04 0.26
N ALA A 51 5.56 4.61 -0.79
CA ALA A 51 4.58 3.52 -0.71
C ALA A 51 5.26 2.17 -0.42
N ALA A 52 6.41 1.90 -1.05
CA ALA A 52 7.21 0.72 -0.78
C ALA A 52 7.80 0.70 0.64
N GLN A 53 8.16 1.86 1.18
CA GLN A 53 8.58 1.99 2.58
C GLN A 53 7.43 1.72 3.57
N LEU A 54 6.20 2.15 3.25
CA LEU A 54 5.00 1.78 4.02
C LEU A 54 4.74 0.27 3.98
N LEU A 55 4.85 -0.34 2.80
CA LEU A 55 4.73 -1.79 2.63
C LEU A 55 5.76 -2.54 3.49
N ARG A 56 7.03 -2.10 3.47
CA ARG A 56 8.08 -2.69 4.31
C ARG A 56 7.75 -2.62 5.80
N ARG A 57 7.33 -1.46 6.30
CA ARG A 57 6.90 -1.31 7.71
C ARG A 57 5.73 -2.24 8.05
N ALA A 58 4.77 -2.40 7.15
CA ALA A 58 3.63 -3.30 7.35
C ALA A 58 4.08 -4.78 7.41
N VAL A 59 4.95 -5.21 6.49
CA VAL A 59 5.54 -6.56 6.47
C VAL A 59 6.32 -6.84 7.74
N ASP A 60 7.18 -5.92 8.18
CA ASP A 60 8.01 -6.09 9.38
C ASP A 60 7.12 -6.21 10.64
N ARG A 61 6.00 -5.47 10.70
CA ARG A 61 5.01 -5.56 11.79
C ARG A 61 4.26 -6.90 11.81
N ILE A 62 3.99 -7.50 10.66
CA ILE A 62 3.34 -8.82 10.58
C ILE A 62 4.32 -9.90 11.04
N LYS A 63 5.56 -9.83 10.56
CA LYS A 63 6.63 -10.76 10.95
C LYS A 63 6.94 -10.69 12.44
N SER A 64 6.98 -9.50 13.04
CA SER A 64 7.24 -9.35 14.47
C SER A 64 6.15 -9.97 15.37
N ARG A 65 4.96 -10.19 14.80
CA ARG A 65 3.84 -10.90 15.45
C ARG A 65 3.79 -12.39 15.13
N ASN A 66 4.79 -12.91 14.41
CA ASN A 66 4.85 -14.28 13.91
C ASN A 66 3.62 -14.70 13.09
N ASN A 67 3.03 -13.75 12.36
CA ASN A 67 1.89 -14.00 11.49
C ASN A 67 2.37 -14.34 10.07
N TRP A 68 1.59 -15.19 9.40
CA TRP A 68 1.82 -15.53 8.00
C TRP A 68 1.44 -14.39 7.08
N ILE A 69 2.25 -14.18 6.06
CA ILE A 69 1.98 -13.22 4.98
C ILE A 69 1.22 -13.94 3.87
N ASP A 70 0.02 -13.46 3.56
CA ASP A 70 -0.73 -13.88 2.37
C ASP A 70 0.01 -13.42 1.11
N PRO A 71 0.46 -14.34 0.22
CA PRO A 71 1.15 -13.99 -1.01
C PRO A 71 0.35 -13.08 -1.95
N MET A 72 -0.98 -13.28 -2.05
CA MET A 72 -1.82 -12.45 -2.91
C MET A 72 -1.98 -11.04 -2.35
N ALA A 73 -2.14 -10.91 -1.03
CA ALA A 73 -2.18 -9.60 -0.38
C ALA A 73 -0.84 -8.87 -0.54
N PHE A 74 0.28 -9.57 -0.37
CA PHE A 74 1.61 -9.02 -0.63
C PHE A 74 1.76 -8.53 -2.07
N ASP A 75 1.39 -9.36 -3.05
CA ASP A 75 1.52 -9.00 -4.46
C ASP A 75 0.65 -7.80 -4.83
N LEU A 76 -0.58 -7.74 -4.32
CA LEU A 76 -1.44 -6.56 -4.49
C LEU A 76 -0.79 -5.31 -3.91
N ALA A 77 -0.33 -5.37 -2.66
CA ALA A 77 0.31 -4.21 -2.03
C ALA A 77 1.57 -3.77 -2.78
N ARG A 78 2.35 -4.72 -3.31
CA ARG A 78 3.54 -4.48 -4.11
C ARG A 78 3.24 -3.82 -5.45
N ILE A 79 2.17 -4.21 -6.14
CA ILE A 79 1.72 -3.53 -7.36
C ILE A 79 1.31 -2.10 -7.04
N LEU A 80 0.55 -1.91 -5.97
CA LEU A 80 0.05 -0.59 -5.56
C LEU A 80 1.15 0.40 -5.16
N THR A 81 2.41 -0.04 -4.97
CA THR A 81 3.52 0.89 -4.73
C THR A 81 3.85 1.75 -5.95
N ASN A 82 3.40 1.36 -7.14
CA ASN A 82 3.68 2.07 -8.39
C ASN A 82 2.60 3.09 -8.78
N PHE A 83 1.58 3.28 -7.94
CA PHE A 83 0.42 4.11 -8.23
C PHE A 83 0.23 5.16 -7.15
N THR A 84 -0.39 6.28 -7.52
CA THR A 84 -0.58 7.45 -6.65
C THR A 84 -2.03 7.91 -6.66
N THR A 85 -2.36 8.93 -5.88
CA THR A 85 -3.71 9.52 -5.88
C THR A 85 -4.08 10.15 -7.23
N THR A 86 -3.10 10.68 -7.99
CA THR A 86 -3.33 11.27 -9.32
C THR A 86 -3.40 10.21 -10.41
N GLU A 87 -2.64 9.13 -10.26
CA GLU A 87 -2.59 8.00 -11.19
C GLU A 87 -2.85 6.68 -10.44
N PRO A 88 -4.10 6.43 -10.01
CA PRO A 88 -4.45 5.25 -9.26
C PRO A 88 -4.52 4.02 -10.18
N CYS A 89 -4.25 2.84 -9.61
CA CYS A 89 -4.35 1.60 -10.32
C CYS A 89 -5.80 1.27 -10.64
N SER A 90 -6.13 1.13 -11.93
CA SER A 90 -7.49 0.80 -12.34
C SER A 90 -7.89 -0.59 -11.85
N ARG A 91 -9.19 -0.77 -11.57
CA ARG A 91 -9.73 -2.09 -11.20
C ARG A 91 -9.53 -3.12 -12.31
N GLN A 92 -9.67 -2.71 -13.55
CA GLN A 92 -9.51 -3.58 -14.71
C GLN A 92 -8.09 -4.16 -14.77
N HIS A 93 -7.07 -3.32 -14.59
CA HIS A 93 -5.68 -3.75 -14.54
C HIS A 93 -5.43 -4.77 -13.43
N LEU A 94 -5.96 -4.54 -12.23
CA LEU A 94 -5.85 -5.48 -11.11
C LEU A 94 -6.59 -6.80 -11.40
N PHE A 95 -7.73 -6.74 -12.08
CA PHE A 95 -8.50 -7.94 -12.41
C PHE A 95 -7.80 -8.79 -13.46
N GLU A 96 -7.23 -8.17 -14.48
CA GLU A 96 -6.41 -8.85 -15.49
C GLU A 96 -5.19 -9.50 -14.82
N HIS A 97 -4.49 -8.79 -13.93
CA HIS A 97 -3.31 -9.30 -13.23
C HIS A 97 -3.62 -10.52 -12.34
N PHE A 98 -4.68 -10.45 -11.52
CA PHE A 98 -4.97 -11.50 -10.54
C PHE A 98 -5.91 -12.61 -11.04
N TYR A 99 -6.73 -12.32 -12.04
CA TYR A 99 -7.85 -13.18 -12.43
C TYR A 99 -8.00 -13.36 -13.95
N GLY A 100 -7.06 -12.86 -14.77
CA GLY A 100 -7.12 -12.92 -16.23
C GLY A 100 -7.33 -14.34 -16.77
N ASP A 101 -6.64 -15.32 -16.19
CA ASP A 101 -6.70 -16.73 -16.62
C ASP A 101 -7.74 -17.56 -15.86
N THR A 102 -8.60 -16.92 -15.06
CA THR A 102 -9.56 -17.64 -14.22
C THR A 102 -10.95 -17.66 -14.84
N ASN A 103 -11.60 -18.83 -14.83
CA ASN A 103 -13.00 -19.00 -15.23
C ASN A 103 -14.00 -18.48 -14.16
N MET A 104 -13.59 -17.52 -13.34
CA MET A 104 -14.43 -16.98 -12.28
C MET A 104 -15.41 -15.94 -12.83
N THR A 105 -16.64 -15.95 -12.33
CA THR A 105 -17.59 -14.86 -12.56
C THR A 105 -17.08 -13.54 -12.00
N GLU A 106 -17.39 -12.41 -12.64
CA GLU A 106 -17.00 -11.06 -12.18
C GLU A 106 -17.41 -10.78 -10.72
N ALA A 107 -18.59 -11.22 -10.28
CA ALA A 107 -19.03 -11.04 -8.89
C ALA A 107 -18.10 -11.75 -7.88
N ASN A 108 -17.58 -12.93 -8.23
CA ASN A 108 -16.66 -13.68 -7.38
C ASN A 108 -15.25 -13.05 -7.39
N LYS A 109 -14.77 -12.56 -8.55
CA LYS A 109 -13.51 -11.80 -8.63
C LYS A 109 -13.57 -10.57 -7.75
N LEU A 110 -14.67 -9.81 -7.83
CA LEU A 110 -14.90 -8.61 -7.02
C LEU A 110 -14.92 -8.94 -5.52
N ARG A 111 -15.62 -10.00 -5.10
CA ARG A 111 -15.66 -10.43 -3.69
C ARG A 111 -14.26 -10.78 -3.17
N LYS A 112 -13.50 -11.59 -3.91
CA LYS A 112 -12.13 -11.96 -3.53
C LYS A 112 -11.22 -10.74 -3.46
N PHE A 113 -11.29 -9.87 -4.46
CA PHE A 113 -10.51 -8.64 -4.50
C PHE A 113 -10.80 -7.71 -3.32
N HIS A 114 -12.08 -7.49 -2.98
CA HIS A 114 -12.43 -6.74 -1.77
C HIS A 114 -11.89 -7.39 -0.50
N GLY A 115 -11.88 -8.73 -0.41
CA GLY A 115 -11.24 -9.45 0.69
C GLY A 115 -9.74 -9.19 0.82
N LEU A 116 -9.02 -9.08 -0.30
CA LEU A 116 -7.59 -8.72 -0.30
C LEU A 116 -7.38 -7.28 0.17
N VAL A 117 -8.16 -6.32 -0.34
CA VAL A 117 -8.08 -4.91 0.11
C VAL A 117 -8.40 -4.79 1.60
N GLU A 118 -9.41 -5.50 2.08
CA GLU A 118 -9.75 -5.52 3.51
C GLU A 118 -8.63 -6.15 4.34
N THR A 119 -7.99 -7.21 3.85
CA THR A 119 -6.82 -7.82 4.53
C THR A 119 -5.69 -6.81 4.68
N LEU A 120 -5.39 -6.04 3.63
CA LEU A 120 -4.38 -4.99 3.67
C LEU A 120 -4.72 -3.90 4.69
N ARG A 121 -5.99 -3.46 4.77
CA ARG A 121 -6.39 -2.41 5.72
C ARG A 121 -6.48 -2.93 7.17
N ALA A 122 -7.17 -4.05 7.38
CA ALA A 122 -7.52 -4.55 8.71
C ALA A 122 -6.38 -5.32 9.41
N THR A 123 -5.56 -6.05 8.64
CA THR A 123 -4.50 -6.91 9.20
C THR A 123 -3.12 -6.28 9.06
N TRP A 124 -2.83 -5.70 7.89
CA TRP A 124 -1.51 -5.10 7.63
C TRP A 124 -1.44 -3.65 8.12
N PHE A 125 -2.61 -3.02 8.32
CA PHE A 125 -2.75 -1.58 8.55
C PHE A 125 -2.08 -0.77 7.45
N LEU A 126 -2.18 -1.21 6.20
CA LEU A 126 -1.66 -0.46 5.06
C LEU A 126 -2.71 0.56 4.62
N PRO A 127 -2.33 1.84 4.38
CA PRO A 127 -3.28 2.89 4.02
C PRO A 127 -3.65 2.82 2.54
N VAL A 128 -4.40 1.78 2.17
CA VAL A 128 -4.86 1.58 0.79
C VAL A 128 -6.04 2.51 0.52
N GLY A 129 -5.85 3.50 -0.34
CA GLY A 129 -6.88 4.39 -0.86
C GLY A 129 -7.72 3.73 -1.94
N SER A 130 -8.92 4.28 -2.18
CA SER A 130 -9.79 3.85 -3.27
C SER A 130 -10.73 4.98 -3.69
N ARG A 131 -10.94 5.17 -4.99
CA ARG A 131 -11.85 6.19 -5.53
C ARG A 131 -12.68 5.65 -6.70
N LYS A 132 -13.98 5.96 -6.71
CA LYS A 132 -14.93 5.62 -7.79
C LYS A 132 -15.06 6.72 -8.85
N GLN A 133 -14.72 7.95 -8.51
CA GLN A 133 -14.71 9.11 -9.39
C GLN A 133 -13.35 9.24 -10.08
N GLU A 134 -13.30 9.86 -11.24
CA GLU A 134 -12.04 10.01 -11.97
C GLU A 134 -11.02 10.88 -11.22
N PRO A 135 -9.74 10.50 -11.22
CA PRO A 135 -9.21 9.22 -11.74
C PRO A 135 -9.61 8.01 -10.86
N THR A 136 -10.15 6.94 -11.47
CA THR A 136 -10.71 5.81 -10.70
C THR A 136 -9.66 4.75 -10.37
N GLY A 137 -9.67 4.19 -9.16
CA GLY A 137 -8.76 3.09 -8.83
C GLY A 137 -8.35 2.99 -7.38
N TYR A 138 -7.22 2.32 -7.16
CA TYR A 138 -6.61 2.00 -5.88
C TYR A 138 -5.15 2.45 -5.84
N TRP A 139 -4.67 2.86 -4.67
CA TRP A 139 -3.28 3.26 -4.45
C TRP A 139 -2.92 3.11 -2.97
N ILE A 140 -1.64 3.24 -2.63
CA ILE A 140 -1.21 3.40 -1.23
C ILE A 140 -1.09 4.90 -0.95
N ILE A 141 -1.85 5.38 0.02
CA ILE A 141 -1.81 6.78 0.47
C ILE A 141 -0.50 6.99 1.23
N THR A 142 0.32 7.92 0.74
CA THR A 142 1.66 8.19 1.30
C THR A 142 1.72 9.49 2.10
N ASP A 143 0.83 10.43 1.83
CA ASP A 143 0.78 11.74 2.47
C ASP A 143 -0.46 11.91 3.34
N LEU A 144 -0.35 12.83 4.30
CA LEU A 144 -1.39 13.06 5.28
C LEU A 144 -2.65 13.68 4.66
N GLU A 145 -2.50 14.67 3.78
CA GLU A 145 -3.64 15.39 3.23
C GLU A 145 -4.50 14.50 2.31
N ASP A 146 -3.89 13.67 1.46
CA ASP A 146 -4.59 12.64 0.67
C ASP A 146 -5.30 11.63 1.58
N PHE A 147 -4.70 11.30 2.75
CA PHE A 147 -5.37 10.47 3.74
C PHE A 147 -6.61 11.15 4.33
N LYS A 148 -6.51 12.44 4.69
CA LYS A 148 -7.67 13.21 5.21
C LYS A 148 -8.77 13.28 4.16
N GLU A 149 -8.44 13.63 2.93
CA GLU A 149 -9.43 13.72 1.85
C GLU A 149 -10.09 12.37 1.57
N TRP A 150 -9.30 11.29 1.56
CA TRP A 150 -9.84 9.96 1.41
C TRP A 150 -10.74 9.58 2.59
N PHE A 151 -10.31 9.86 3.83
CA PHE A 151 -11.07 9.65 5.05
C PHE A 151 -12.44 10.35 5.00
N GLU A 152 -12.46 11.63 4.62
CA GLU A 152 -13.67 12.44 4.50
C GLU A 152 -14.67 11.87 3.48
N ARG A 153 -14.19 11.21 2.42
CA ARG A 153 -15.05 10.53 1.44
C ARG A 153 -15.65 9.23 1.99
N VAL A 154 -14.87 8.48 2.78
CA VAL A 154 -15.29 7.20 3.34
C VAL A 154 -15.98 7.31 4.69
N LYS A 155 -16.04 8.50 5.30
CA LYS A 155 -16.72 8.71 6.59
C LYS A 155 -18.21 8.33 6.60
N ALA A 156 -18.85 8.35 5.44
CA ALA A 156 -20.24 7.92 5.25
C ALA A 156 -20.40 6.38 5.20
N ALA A 157 -19.30 5.62 5.32
CA ALA A 157 -19.31 4.17 5.29
C ALA A 157 -19.71 3.55 6.65
N PRO A 158 -20.03 2.24 6.68
CA PRO A 158 -20.42 1.56 7.92
C PRO A 158 -19.37 1.66 9.03
N ILE A 159 -19.81 1.68 10.31
CA ILE A 159 -18.98 1.83 11.52
C ILE A 159 -17.77 0.87 11.56
N THR A 160 -17.94 -0.36 11.09
CA THR A 160 -16.86 -1.36 11.04
C THR A 160 -15.71 -0.91 10.15
N GLN A 161 -16.01 -0.27 9.01
CA GLN A 161 -14.99 0.30 8.14
C GLN A 161 -14.30 1.48 8.79
N LEU A 162 -15.04 2.36 9.50
CA LEU A 162 -14.46 3.49 10.23
C LEU A 162 -13.47 3.05 11.30
N THR A 163 -13.78 1.95 12.01
CA THR A 163 -12.86 1.39 13.03
C THR A 163 -11.58 0.87 12.38
N THR A 164 -11.68 0.15 11.26
CA THR A 164 -10.51 -0.28 10.48
C THR A 164 -9.69 0.92 10.02
N ILE A 165 -10.34 1.95 9.48
CA ILE A 165 -9.69 3.16 8.99
C ILE A 165 -8.97 3.91 10.12
N HIS A 166 -9.58 4.03 11.30
CA HIS A 166 -8.95 4.64 12.47
C HIS A 166 -7.70 3.88 12.93
N ARG A 167 -7.73 2.54 12.88
CA ARG A 167 -6.54 1.70 13.18
C ARG A 167 -5.43 1.90 12.15
N VAL A 168 -5.80 2.06 10.87
CA VAL A 168 -4.86 2.41 9.78
C VAL A 168 -4.26 3.79 10.01
N ALA A 169 -5.08 4.78 10.37
CA ALA A 169 -4.65 6.13 10.69
C ALA A 169 -3.63 6.10 11.84
N ARG A 170 -3.95 5.46 12.97
CA ARG A 170 -3.04 5.36 14.12
C ARG A 170 -1.71 4.68 13.77
N ALA A 171 -1.71 3.75 12.82
CA ALA A 171 -0.52 3.01 12.43
C ALA A 171 0.41 3.75 11.45
N ASN A 172 -0.10 4.74 10.69
CA ASN A 172 0.66 5.40 9.61
C ASN A 172 0.69 6.92 9.71
N PHE A 173 -0.35 7.52 10.29
CA PHE A 173 -0.55 8.95 10.45
C PHE A 173 -0.93 9.26 11.92
N PRO A 174 -0.01 9.08 12.89
CA PRO A 174 -0.33 9.24 14.31
C PRO A 174 -0.84 10.64 14.67
N VAL A 175 -0.36 11.67 13.97
CA VAL A 175 -0.82 13.06 14.13
C VAL A 175 -2.28 13.23 13.70
N PHE A 176 -2.77 12.45 12.73
CA PHE A 176 -4.17 12.49 12.31
C PHE A 176 -5.10 11.72 13.26
N ALA A 177 -4.59 10.63 13.84
CA ALA A 177 -5.36 9.76 14.72
C ALA A 177 -5.31 10.20 16.18
N GLU A 178 -4.72 11.38 16.44
CA GLU A 178 -4.55 12.05 17.73
C GLU A 178 -4.77 11.11 18.93
N GLN A 179 -3.66 10.60 19.48
CA GLN A 179 -3.60 10.57 20.93
C GLN A 179 -3.83 12.01 21.40
N ILE A 180 -5.10 12.34 21.65
CA ILE A 180 -5.66 13.12 22.76
C ILE A 180 -4.59 14.08 23.33
N GLU A 181 -4.78 15.40 23.39
CA GLU A 181 -5.75 16.01 24.32
C GLU A 181 -5.87 15.28 25.68
N LEU A 182 -4.84 14.51 26.08
CA LEU A 182 -4.79 13.71 27.30
C LEU A 182 -4.38 14.55 28.52
N ASP A 183 -4.26 15.88 28.37
CA ASP A 183 -4.06 16.84 29.46
C ASP A 183 -5.11 17.97 29.46
N PHE A 184 -6.32 17.76 28.93
CA PHE A 184 -7.48 18.51 29.45
C PHE A 184 -7.84 17.91 30.82
N TRP A 185 -7.05 18.25 31.85
CA TRP A 185 -7.35 18.21 33.29
C TRP A 185 -6.18 18.91 34.05
N THR A 186 -6.07 20.22 33.91
CA THR A 186 -5.81 21.05 35.10
C THR A 186 -7.12 21.74 35.43
N ASP A 187 -7.92 21.04 36.23
CA ASP A 187 -8.88 21.62 37.15
C ASP A 187 -8.14 22.58 38.11
N GLU A 188 -7.79 23.78 37.64
CA GLU A 188 -7.58 24.94 38.51
C GLU A 188 -8.83 25.84 38.52
N GLU A 189 -10.00 25.21 38.37
CA GLU A 189 -11.23 25.58 39.09
C GLU A 189 -11.16 25.19 40.60
N ALA A 190 -9.96 24.90 41.12
CA ALA A 190 -9.68 24.64 42.54
C ALA A 190 -8.89 25.77 43.24
N ALA A 191 -9.00 27.02 42.78
CA ALA A 191 -8.52 28.20 43.52
C ALA A 191 -9.65 29.16 43.97
N ASP A 192 -10.92 28.72 43.88
CA ASP A 192 -12.10 29.48 44.36
C ASP A 192 -12.84 28.76 45.51
N VAL A 193 -12.15 27.89 46.28
CA VAL A 193 -12.66 27.35 47.55
C VAL A 193 -11.56 27.26 48.61
N LEU A 194 -11.58 28.27 49.50
CA LEU A 194 -10.94 28.44 50.82
C LEU A 194 -9.50 28.96 50.90
#